data_AF-A0A972EZJ0-F1
#
_entry.id   AF-A0A972EZJ0-F1
#
_cell.length_a   1.000
_cell.length_b   1.000
_cell.length_c   1.000
_cell.angle_alpha   90.00
_cell.angle_beta   90.00
_cell.angle_gamma   90.00
#
_symmetry.space_group_name_H-M   'P 1'
#
loop_
_entity.id
_entity.type
_entity.pdbx_description
1 polymer ?
#
loop_
_entity_poly.entity_id
_entity_poly.type
_entity_poly.pdbx_seq_one_letter_code
_entity_poly.pdbx_strand_id
1 'polypeptide(L)' 'MTVTAELVAWTWERKCLKAVASLEKNGFTAVYCRTGREAAGYILAEAEHACSIGFGGSMSVRDLEVESRLL' A
#
# COMPACT_ATOMS: atom_id res chain seq x y z
N MET A 1 -22.58 6.79 22.02
CA MET A 1 -21.35 7.57 21.82
C MET A 1 -21.11 7.70 20.32
N THR A 2 -21.02 8.92 19.79
CA THR A 2 -20.65 9.15 18.38
C THR A 2 -19.13 9.06 18.24
N VAL A 3 -18.65 8.11 17.45
CA VAL A 3 -17.23 7.97 17.13
C VAL A 3 -16.87 9.06 16.12
N THR A 4 -15.81 9.83 16.38
CA THR A 4 -15.33 10.86 15.44
C THR A 4 -14.66 10.21 14.24
N ALA A 5 -14.67 10.88 13.08
CA ALA A 5 -13.98 10.40 11.88
C ALA A 5 -12.47 10.17 12.12
N GLU A 6 -11.85 11.00 12.96
CA GLU A 6 -10.47 10.86 13.39
C GLU A 6 -10.23 9.56 14.17
N LEU A 7 -11.10 9.23 15.12
CA LEU A 7 -10.98 8.00 15.90
C LEU A 7 -11.18 6.76 15.02
N VAL A 8 -12.09 6.83 14.04
CA VAL A 8 -12.26 5.78 13.03
C VAL A 8 -10.97 5.62 12.22
N ALA A 9 -10.44 6.69 11.63
CA ALA A 9 -9.21 6.66 10.83
C ALA A 9 -8.01 6.13 11.63
N TRP A 10 -7.84 6.58 12.87
CA TRP A 10 -6.81 6.10 13.77
C TRP A 10 -6.94 4.59 14.03
N THR A 11 -8.16 4.11 14.28
CA THR A 11 -8.42 2.68 14.52
C THR A 11 -8.06 1.82 13.30
N TRP A 12 -8.39 2.28 12.09
CA TRP A 12 -8.02 1.59 10.85
C TRP A 12 -6.51 1.56 10.66
N GLU A 13 -5.83 2.68 10.86
CA GLU A 13 -4.37 2.73 10.77
C GLU A 13 -3.71 1.74 11.75
N ARG A 14 -4.19 1.66 13.00
CA ARG A 14 -3.66 0.68 13.97
C ARG A 14 -3.81 -0.77 13.48
N LYS A 15 -4.91 -1.10 12.81
CA LYS A 15 -5.12 -2.43 12.21
C LYS A 15 -4.15 -2.70 11.07
N CYS A 16 -3.94 -1.73 10.18
CA CYS A 16 -2.99 -1.86 9.07
C CYS A 16 -1.55 -2.06 9.59
N LEU A 17 -1.12 -1.26 10.56
CA LEU A 17 0.21 -1.40 11.16
C LEU A 17 0.41 -2.76 11.84
N LYS A 18 -0.64 -3.28 12.51
CA LYS A 18 -0.60 -4.63 13.09
C LYS A 18 -0.48 -5.71 12.01
N ALA A 19 -1.14 -5.54 10.87
CA ALA A 19 -1.02 -6.45 9.73
C ALA A 19 0.40 -6.43 9.15
N VAL A 20 1.01 -5.26 8.97
CA VAL A 20 2.41 -5.12 8.55
C VAL A 20 3.35 -5.85 9.50
N ALA A 21 3.27 -5.57 10.80
CA ALA A 21 4.11 -6.24 11.80
C ALA A 21 3.95 -7.77 11.79
N SER A 22 2.73 -8.27 11.49
CA SER A 22 2.50 -9.70 11.33
C SER A 22 3.13 -10.26 10.06
N LEU A 23 3.05 -9.54 8.93
CA LEU A 23 3.67 -9.94 7.67
C LEU A 23 5.20 -10.01 7.82
N GLU A 24 5.80 -8.98 8.41
CA GLU A 24 7.23 -8.91 8.70
C GLU A 24 7.70 -10.06 9.58
N LYS A 25 6.95 -10.36 10.65
CA LYS A 25 7.24 -11.51 11.52
C LYS A 25 7.25 -12.85 10.75
N ASN A 26 6.49 -12.96 9.67
CA ASN A 26 6.42 -14.15 8.82
C ASN A 26 7.36 -14.08 7.60
N GLY A 27 8.30 -13.14 7.57
CA GLY A 27 9.32 -13.04 6.53
C GLY A 27 8.88 -12.32 5.26
N PHE A 28 7.73 -11.64 5.29
CA PHE A 28 7.27 -10.81 4.18
C PHE A 28 7.66 -9.36 4.42
N THR A 29 8.32 -8.73 3.45
CA THR A 29 8.48 -7.27 3.44
C THR A 29 7.12 -6.62 3.17
N ALA A 30 6.67 -5.75 4.07
CA ALA A 30 5.40 -5.06 3.95
C ALA A 30 5.55 -3.60 4.39
N VAL A 31 4.90 -2.69 3.69
CA VAL A 31 4.92 -1.25 4.00
C VAL A 31 3.49 -0.74 4.08
N TYR A 32 3.19 0.03 5.12
CA TYR A 32 1.93 0.75 5.22
C TYR A 32 2.07 2.14 4.58
N CYS A 33 1.18 2.44 3.65
CA CYS A 33 1.01 3.76 3.08
C CYS A 33 -0.35 4.31 3.52
N ARG A 34 -0.39 5.55 4.00
CA ARG A 34 -1.62 6.17 4.52
C ARG A 34 -2.54 6.62 3.40
N THR A 35 -1.98 6.88 2.22
CA THR A 35 -2.73 7.31 1.04
C THR A 35 -2.36 6.49 -0.20
N GLY A 36 -3.27 6.42 -1.17
CA GLY A 36 -2.97 5.79 -2.47
C GLY A 36 -1.81 6.47 -3.20
N ARG A 37 -1.65 7.79 -3.04
CA ARG A 37 -0.51 8.53 -3.60
C ARG A 37 0.83 8.04 -3.02
N GLU A 38 0.90 7.84 -1.71
CA GLU A 38 2.09 7.27 -1.06
C GLU A 38 2.38 5.87 -1.57
N ALA A 39 1.35 5.02 -1.69
CA ALA A 39 1.50 3.66 -2.21
C ALA A 39 2.02 3.65 -3.66
N ALA A 40 1.44 4.47 -4.53
CA ALA A 40 1.90 4.59 -5.91
C ALA A 40 3.34 5.13 -5.97
N GLY A 41 3.69 6.13 -5.15
CA GLY A 41 5.05 6.66 -5.06
C GLY A 41 6.06 5.60 -4.64
N TYR A 42 5.74 4.79 -3.62
CA TYR A 42 6.58 3.68 -3.17
C TYR A 42 6.80 2.65 -4.27
N ILE A 43 5.72 2.20 -4.95
CA ILE A 43 5.80 1.20 -6.02
C ILE A 43 6.70 1.68 -7.16
N LEU A 44 6.61 2.95 -7.56
CA LEU A 44 7.40 3.50 -8.66
C LEU A 44 8.88 3.61 -8.32
N ALA A 45 9.20 3.98 -7.08
CA ALA A 45 10.58 4.04 -6.60
C ALA A 45 11.22 2.64 -6.58
N GLU A 46 10.50 1.63 -6.08
CA GLU A 46 10.98 0.23 -6.09
C GLU A 46 11.13 -0.32 -7.52
N ALA A 47 10.25 0.10 -8.43
CA ALA A 47 10.26 -0.31 -9.82
C ALA A 47 11.40 0.30 -10.65
N GLU A 48 12.02 1.40 -10.21
CA GLU A 48 13.06 2.14 -10.96
C GLU A 48 14.25 1.25 -11.36
N HIS A 49 14.57 0.25 -10.54
CA HIS A 49 15.69 -0.66 -10.77
C HIS A 49 15.25 -2.08 -11.17
N ALA A 50 13.96 -2.29 -11.43
CA ALA A 50 13.44 -3.59 -11.82
C ALA A 50 13.74 -3.89 -13.29
N CYS A 51 14.29 -5.08 -13.58
CA CYS A 51 14.55 -5.51 -14.96
C CYS A 51 13.27 -5.84 -15.75
N SER A 52 12.22 -6.27 -15.05
CA SER A 52 10.93 -6.61 -15.64
C SER A 52 9.82 -6.42 -14.61
N ILE A 53 8.70 -5.86 -15.03
CA ILE A 53 7.54 -5.60 -14.17
C ILE A 53 6.34 -6.34 -14.73
N GLY A 54 5.71 -7.18 -13.90
CA GLY A 54 4.47 -7.87 -14.24
C GLY A 54 3.30 -7.28 -13.46
N PHE A 55 2.24 -6.92 -14.16
CA PHE A 55 0.99 -6.47 -13.55
C PHE A 55 -0.04 -7.61 -13.57
N GLY A 56 -0.70 -7.82 -12.44
CA GLY A 56 -1.88 -8.68 -12.34
C GLY A 56 -3.18 -7.88 -12.48
N GLY A 57 -4.31 -8.54 -12.74
CA GLY A 57 -5.63 -7.91 -12.91
C GLY A 57 -6.28 -7.36 -11.62
N SER A 58 -5.49 -6.83 -10.68
CA SER A 58 -5.97 -6.28 -9.42
C SER A 58 -6.61 -4.92 -9.63
N MET A 59 -7.80 -4.70 -9.06
CA MET A 59 -8.46 -3.39 -9.06
C MET A 59 -7.59 -2.31 -8.40
N SER A 60 -6.86 -2.64 -7.34
CA SER A 60 -5.98 -1.66 -6.67
C SER A 60 -4.83 -1.19 -7.56
N VAL A 61 -4.29 -2.05 -8.43
CA VAL A 61 -3.23 -1.67 -9.37
C VAL A 61 -3.76 -0.64 -10.37
N ARG A 62 -4.99 -0.86 -10.86
CA ARG A 62 -5.69 0.06 -11.77
C ARG A 62 -6.02 1.38 -11.08
N ASP A 63 -6.58 1.34 -9.87
CA ASP A 63 -6.98 2.54 -9.12
C ASP A 63 -5.78 3.40 -8.69
N LEU A 64 -4.60 2.79 -8.51
CA LEU A 64 -3.35 3.49 -8.23
C LEU A 64 -2.67 4.05 -9.48
N GLU A 65 -3.16 3.71 -10.67
CA GLU A 65 -2.62 4.14 -11.97
C GLU A 65 -1.10 3.89 -12.09
N VAL A 66 -0.59 2.81 -11.49
CA VAL A 66 0.85 2.50 -11.52
C VAL A 66 1.27 1.87 -12.85
N GLU A 67 0.38 1.11 -13.48
CA GLU A 67 0.62 0.47 -14.78
C GLU A 67 0.84 1.52 -15.88
N SER A 68 0.00 2.55 -15.96
CA SER A 68 0.12 3.63 -16.95
C SER A 68 1.35 4.52 -16.75
N ARG A 69 2.05 4.41 -15.61
CA ARG A 69 3.23 5.21 -15.26
C ARG A 69 4.55 4.45 -15.43
N LEU A 70 4.48 3.13 -15.63
CA LEU A 70 5.64 2.24 -15.77
C LEU A 70 5.74 1.60 -17.16
N LEU A 71 4.71 1.75 -17.99
CA LEU A 71 4.66 1.39 -19.40
C LEU A 71 4.90 2.63 -20.27
#